data_AF-A0A523MPG8-F1
#
_entry.id   AF-A0A523MPG8-F1
#
_cell.length_a   1.000
_cell.length_b   1.000
_cell.length_c   1.000
_cell.angle_alpha   90.00
_cell.angle_beta   90.00
_cell.angle_gamma   90.00
#
_symmetry.space_group_name_H-M   'P 1'
#
loop_
_entity.id
_entity.type
_entity.pdbx_description
1 polymer ?
#
loop_
_entity_poly.entity_id
_entity_poly.type
_entity_poly.pdbx_seq_one_letter_code
_entity_poly.pdbx_strand_id
1 'polypeptide(L)' 'MAWSDLVAGLAFYLIIEGLLPFASPHGWRRGLALLAQLEDGRLRSFGLGLVITGLGLLLVVRG' A
#
# COMPACT_ATOMS: atom_id res chain seq x y z
N MET A 1 -13.85 -5.50 -20.09
CA MET A 1 -13.65 -6.35 -18.90
C MET A 1 -12.33 -6.01 -18.22
N ALA A 2 -11.15 -6.31 -18.77
CA ALA A 2 -9.88 -6.01 -18.08
C ALA A 2 -9.64 -4.53 -17.71
N TRP A 3 -10.05 -3.58 -18.57
CA TRP A 3 -9.87 -2.15 -18.31
C TRP A 3 -10.79 -1.62 -17.20
N SER A 4 -12.05 -2.09 -17.17
CA SER A 4 -13.00 -1.73 -16.11
C SER A 4 -12.56 -2.28 -14.75
N ASP A 5 -12.00 -3.49 -14.72
CA ASP A 5 -11.51 -4.11 -13.47
C ASP A 5 -10.25 -3.41 -12.94
N LEU A 6 -9.36 -2.98 -13.83
CA LEU A 6 -8.20 -2.14 -13.47
C LEU A 6 -8.63 -0.80 -12.88
N VAL A 7 -9.59 -0.12 -13.51
CA VAL A 7 -10.10 1.17 -13.02
C VAL A 7 -10.84 0.98 -11.69
N ALA A 8 -11.58 -0.11 -11.50
CA ALA A 8 -12.23 -0.43 -10.23
C ALA A 8 -11.20 -0.72 -9.13
N GLY A 9 -10.15 -1.49 -9.42
CA GLY A 9 -9.04 -1.73 -8.48
C GLY A 9 -8.31 -0.45 -8.10
N LEU A 10 -8.07 0.44 -9.06
CA LEU A 10 -7.49 1.76 -8.80
C LEU A 10 -8.41 2.64 -7.95
N ALA A 11 -9.72 2.62 -8.22
CA ALA A 11 -10.70 3.35 -7.41
C ALA A 11 -10.68 2.86 -5.95
N PHE A 12 -10.63 1.54 -5.72
CA PHE A 12 -10.49 0.98 -4.38
C PHE A 12 -9.18 1.38 -3.70
N TYR A 13 -8.06 1.33 -4.43
CA TYR A 13 -6.77 1.79 -3.91
C TYR A 13 -6.85 3.26 -3.46
N LEU A 14 -7.42 4.15 -4.28
CA LEU A 14 -7.59 5.56 -3.95
C LEU A 14 -8.52 5.79 -2.76
N ILE A 15 -9.60 5.01 -2.64
CA ILE A 15 -10.50 5.08 -1.48
C ILE A 15 -9.75 4.70 -0.21
N ILE A 16 -8.99 3.60 -0.23
CA ILE A 16 -8.24 3.14 0.95
C ILE A 16 -7.13 4.13 1.32
N GLU A 17 -6.35 4.60 0.35
CA GLU A 17 -5.31 5.61 0.57
C GLU A 17 -5.89 6.94 1.07
N GLY A 18 -7.07 7.35 0.57
CA GLY A 18 -7.74 8.56 1.02
C GLY A 18 -8.44 8.43 2.38
N LEU A 19 -8.81 7.22 2.79
CA LEU A 19 -9.56 6.99 4.03
C LEU A 19 -8.74 7.31 5.28
N LEU A 20 -7.47 6.90 5.33
CA LEU A 20 -6.56 7.17 6.46
C LEU A 20 -6.33 8.68 6.70
N PRO A 21 -5.92 9.49 5.70
CA PRO A 21 -5.76 10.93 5.88
C PRO A 21 -7.07 11.66 6.14
N PHE A 22 -8.20 11.17 5.61
CA PHE A 22 -9.53 11.73 5.89
C PHE A 22 -10.01 11.44 7.32
N ALA A 23 -9.88 10.20 7.77
CA ALA A 23 -10.37 9.76 9.09
C ALA A 23 -9.49 10.27 10.24
N SER A 24 -8.15 10.28 10.07
CA SER A 24 -7.23 10.76 11.09
C SER A 24 -5.98 11.43 10.49
N PRO A 25 -6.06 12.70 10.11
CA PRO A 25 -4.94 13.42 9.50
C PRO A 25 -3.73 13.55 10.43
N HIS A 26 -3.95 13.64 11.75
CA HIS A 26 -2.87 13.67 12.73
C HIS A 26 -2.19 12.31 12.92
N GLY A 27 -2.96 11.22 12.96
CA GLY A 27 -2.42 9.86 13.05
C GLY A 27 -1.60 9.51 11.82
N TRP A 28 -2.11 9.84 10.63
CA TRP A 28 -1.43 9.68 9.36
C TRP A 28 -0.09 10.42 9.31
N ARG A 29 -0.07 11.72 9.63
CA ARG A 29 1.18 12.51 9.69
C ARG A 29 2.21 11.92 10.65
N ARG A 30 1.78 11.45 11.82
CA ARG A 30 2.68 10.82 12.79
C ARG A 30 3.23 9.50 12.27
N GLY A 31 2.41 8.67 11.65
CA GLY A 31 2.84 7.41 11.02
C GLY A 31 3.88 7.64 9.92
N LEU A 32 3.63 8.58 9.02
CA LEU A 32 4.60 8.97 8.00
C LEU A 32 5.90 9.50 8.59
N ALA A 33 5.84 10.32 9.64
CA ALA A 33 7.03 10.83 10.31
C ALA A 33 7.85 9.72 11.00
N LEU A 34 7.20 8.65 11.48
CA LEU A 34 7.89 7.47 12.02
C LEU A 34 8.56 6.67 10.89
N LEU A 35 7.87 6.49 9.77
CA LEU A 35 8.43 5.81 8.60
C LEU A 35 9.62 6.58 8.01
N ALA A 36 9.55 7.91 7.98
CA ALA A 36 10.63 8.78 7.49
C ALA A 36 11.88 8.78 8.41
N GLN A 37 11.75 8.33 9.65
CA GLN A 37 12.89 8.15 10.57
C GLN A 37 13.59 6.80 10.42
N LEU A 38 13.00 5.85 9.66
CA LEU A 38 13.64 4.58 9.39
C LEU A 38 14.79 4.78 8.40
N GLU A 39 15.90 4.08 8.61
CA GLU A 39 16.99 4.04 7.64
C GLU A 39 16.53 3.42 6.32
N ASP A 40 17.01 3.97 5.20
CA ASP A 40 16.67 3.53 3.84
C ASP A 40 16.85 2.01 3.64
N GLY A 41 17.86 1.40 4.26
CA GLY A 41 18.08 -0.05 4.17
C GLY A 41 16.95 -0.88 4.77
N ARG A 42 16.38 -0.44 5.89
CA ARG A 42 15.23 -1.11 6.53
C ARG A 42 13.95 -0.86 5.76
N LEU A 43 13.73 0.37 5.30
CA LEU A 43 12.56 0.71 4.49
C LEU A 43 12.52 -0.10 3.18
N ARG A 44 13.67 -0.25 2.51
CA ARG A 44 13.81 -1.08 1.30
C ARG A 44 13.53 -2.56 1.57
N SER A 45 14.09 -3.11 2.64
CA SER A 45 13.89 -4.52 2.99
C SER A 45 12.42 -4.81 3.33
N PHE A 46 11.78 -3.91 4.07
CA PHE A 46 10.36 -3.99 4.36
C PHE A 46 9.49 -3.89 3.10
N GLY A 47 9.79 -2.92 2.22
CA GLY A 47 9.12 -2.79 0.93
C GLY A 47 9.28 -4.02 0.04
N LEU A 48 10.48 -4.60 -0.02
CA LEU A 48 10.73 -5.85 -0.75
C LEU A 48 9.89 -7.01 -0.18
N GLY A 49 9.81 -7.14 1.15
CA GLY A 49 8.96 -8.14 1.79
C GLY A 49 7.48 -8.01 1.42
N LEU A 50 6.96 -6.77 1.39
CA LEU A 50 5.58 -6.50 0.94
C LEU A 50 5.38 -6.84 -0.54
N VAL A 51 6.32 -6.48 -1.42
CA VAL A 51 6.24 -6.79 -2.85
C VAL A 51 6.25 -8.30 -3.09
N ILE A 52 7.16 -9.04 -2.45
CA ILE A 52 7.26 -10.50 -2.57
C ILE A 52 5.98 -11.16 -2.06
N THR A 53 5.48 -10.74 -0.90
CA THR A 53 4.23 -11.27 -0.32
C THR A 53 3.04 -11.00 -1.23
N GLY A 54 2.93 -9.77 -1.77
CA GLY A 54 1.89 -9.39 -2.71
C GLY A 54 1.95 -10.19 -4.02
N LEU A 55 3.15 -10.42 -4.56
CA LEU A 55 3.34 -11.30 -5.72
C LEU A 55 2.91 -12.73 -5.41
N GLY A 56 3.30 -13.27 -4.24
CA GLY A 56 2.92 -14.61 -3.81
C GLY A 56 1.39 -14.76 -3.70
N LEU A 57 0.72 -13.79 -3.06
CA LEU A 57 -0.74 -13.75 -2.98
C LEU A 57 -1.40 -13.66 -4.36
N LEU A 58 -0.88 -12.82 -5.26
CA LEU A 58 -1.39 -12.71 -6.62
C LEU A 58 -1.26 -14.04 -7.38
N LEU A 59 -0.13 -14.73 -7.25
CA LEU A 59 0.10 -16.03 -7.86
C LEU A 59 -0.82 -17.12 -7.26
N VAL A 60 -1.15 -17.06 -5.97
CA VAL A 60 -2.09 -18.01 -5.34
C VAL A 60 -3.54 -17.75 -5.76
N VAL A 61 -3.92 -16.48 -5.95
CA VAL A 61 -5.30 -16.10 -6.31
C VAL A 61 -5.56 -16.23 -7.81
N ARG A 62 -4.55 -16.04 -8.66
CA ARG A 62 -4.65 -16.11 -10.13
C ARG A 62 -4.00 -17.32 -10.79
N GLY A 63 -3.16 -18.06 -10.08
CA GLY A 63 -2.63 -19.36 -10.52
C GLY A 63 -3.62 -20.48 -10.23
#